data_AF-K8WHQ8-F1
#
_entry.id   AF-K8WHQ8-F1
#
_cell.length_a   1.000
_cell.length_b   1.000
_cell.length_c   1.000
_cell.angle_alpha   90.00
_cell.angle_beta   90.00
_cell.angle_gamma   90.00
#
_symmetry.space_group_name_H-M   'P 1'
#
loop_
_entity.id
_entity.type
_entity.pdbx_description
1 polymer ?
#
loop_
_entity_poly.entity_id
_entity_poly.type
_entity_poly.pdbx_seq_one_letter_code
_entity_poly.pdbx_strand_id
1 'polypeptide(L)'
;MENYVSFMPKYEINKTNYKKIQYIIGRNFENQDFSINFYGIERHLPEGKEFIKLKIEHVGISGDCYIATSELERSLGTSLKSFSEKYIEYIINYNIGNYGVKFEKFMNYSEMMQMPVLISASTNLHNKQYSIYFCVKDLLVNSEFLKSRVSNWSGSLKLSLDFKVSQVLLNTQEINELSNDDIVLLSKYK
;
A
#
# COMPACT_ATOMS: atom_id res chain seq x y z
N MET A 1 25.79 -21.79 -25.39
CA MET A 1 24.33 -21.56 -25.28
C MET A 1 24.14 -20.51 -24.19
N GLU A 2 23.82 -19.28 -24.58
CA GLU A 2 23.53 -18.20 -23.63
C GLU A 2 22.13 -18.42 -23.05
N ASN A 3 22.04 -18.53 -21.73
CA ASN A 3 20.76 -18.57 -21.03
C ASN A 3 20.17 -17.15 -21.04
N TYR A 4 19.23 -16.90 -21.95
CA TYR A 4 18.43 -15.68 -21.93
C TYR A 4 17.49 -15.72 -20.73
N VAL A 5 17.81 -14.94 -19.69
CA VAL A 5 16.89 -14.70 -18.57
C VAL A 5 15.82 -13.74 -19.05
N SER A 6 14.63 -14.28 -19.31
CA SER A 6 13.43 -13.49 -19.60
C SER A 6 12.89 -12.88 -18.32
N PHE A 7 12.97 -11.56 -18.19
CA PHE A 7 12.32 -10.83 -17.10
C PHE A 7 10.87 -10.59 -17.47
N MET A 8 9.95 -11.39 -16.91
CA MET A 8 8.52 -11.13 -17.02
C MET A 8 8.06 -10.24 -15.86
N PRO A 9 7.33 -9.15 -16.14
CA PRO A 9 6.79 -8.31 -15.09
C PRO A 9 5.75 -9.09 -14.28
N LYS A 10 5.90 -9.10 -12.95
CA LYS A 10 4.93 -9.74 -12.03
C LYS A 10 3.54 -9.09 -12.10
N TYR A 11 3.47 -7.82 -12.49
CA TYR A 11 2.23 -7.06 -12.61
C TYR A 11 2.28 -6.17 -13.85
N GLU A 12 1.24 -6.23 -14.67
CA GLU A 12 1.04 -5.31 -15.79
C GLU A 12 -0.05 -4.29 -15.43
N ILE A 13 0.28 -3.01 -15.59
CA ILE A 13 -0.66 -1.91 -15.35
C ILE A 13 -1.03 -1.31 -16.70
N ASN A 14 -2.30 -1.48 -17.09
CA ASN A 14 -2.79 -0.83 -18.30
C ASN A 14 -2.84 0.71 -18.11
N LYS A 15 -2.88 1.43 -19.24
CA LYS A 15 -2.86 2.91 -19.24
C LYS A 15 -4.01 3.53 -18.44
N THR A 16 -5.18 2.89 -18.41
CA THR A 16 -6.36 3.35 -17.67
C THR A 16 -6.14 3.26 -16.16
N ASN A 17 -5.69 2.10 -15.68
CA ASN A 17 -5.37 1.87 -14.28
C ASN A 17 -4.23 2.78 -13.83
N TYR A 18 -3.21 2.98 -14.66
CA TYR A 18 -2.12 3.91 -14.36
C TYR A 18 -2.62 5.34 -14.12
N LYS A 19 -3.51 5.84 -14.98
CA LYS A 19 -4.12 7.17 -14.80
C LYS A 19 -4.95 7.25 -13.51
N LYS A 20 -5.77 6.24 -13.22
CA LYS A 20 -6.52 6.17 -11.95
C LYS A 20 -5.60 6.19 -10.74
N ILE A 21 -4.53 5.39 -10.79
CA ILE A 21 -3.53 5.31 -9.73
C ILE A 21 -2.89 6.68 -9.50
N GLN A 22 -2.36 7.32 -10.55
CA GLN A 22 -1.75 8.65 -10.42
C GLN A 22 -2.72 9.71 -9.88
N TYR A 23 -3.99 9.58 -10.23
CA TYR A 23 -5.03 10.50 -9.82
C TYR A 23 -5.37 10.38 -8.32
N ILE A 24 -5.19 9.21 -7.71
CA ILE A 24 -5.63 8.91 -6.34
C ILE A 24 -4.47 8.86 -5.35
N ILE A 25 -3.30 8.33 -5.76
CA ILE A 25 -2.15 8.12 -4.89
C ILE A 25 -1.71 9.43 -4.21
N GLY A 26 -1.43 9.34 -2.90
CA GLY A 26 -0.95 10.46 -2.10
C GLY A 26 -2.01 11.52 -1.80
N ARG A 27 -3.28 11.28 -2.15
CA ARG A 27 -4.39 12.17 -1.85
C ARG A 27 -5.21 11.65 -0.68
N ASN A 28 -5.91 12.57 -0.01
CA ASN A 28 -6.91 12.27 0.99
C ASN A 28 -8.29 12.44 0.34
N PHE A 29 -9.10 11.40 0.39
CA PHE A 29 -10.53 11.54 0.14
C PHE A 29 -11.22 11.90 1.45
N GLU A 30 -12.06 12.93 1.41
CA GLU A 30 -12.77 13.43 2.57
C GLU A 30 -14.18 13.87 2.17
N ASN A 31 -15.18 13.22 2.75
CA ASN A 31 -16.56 13.68 2.73
C ASN A 31 -17.05 13.81 4.19
N GLN A 32 -18.37 13.90 4.40
CA GLN A 32 -18.93 14.05 5.75
C GLN A 32 -18.73 12.79 6.63
N ASP A 33 -18.56 11.62 6.03
CA ASP A 33 -18.61 10.31 6.70
C ASP A 33 -17.26 9.57 6.71
N PHE A 34 -16.43 9.84 5.71
CA PHE A 34 -15.18 9.14 5.47
C PHE A 34 -14.01 10.10 5.30
N SER A 35 -12.89 9.74 5.94
CA SER A 35 -11.57 10.23 5.59
C SER A 35 -10.69 9.04 5.22
N ILE A 36 -10.26 8.98 3.95
CA ILE A 36 -9.45 7.89 3.40
C ILE A 36 -8.16 8.47 2.84
N ASN A 37 -7.05 8.14 3.47
CA ASN A 37 -5.72 8.49 2.99
C ASN A 37 -5.21 7.40 2.04
N PHE A 38 -5.03 7.72 0.76
CA PHE A 38 -4.46 6.81 -0.22
C PHE A 38 -2.94 6.93 -0.25
N TYR A 39 -2.24 5.79 -0.11
CA TYR A 39 -0.79 5.77 -0.03
C TYR A 39 -0.14 5.40 -1.35
N GLY A 40 -0.30 4.16 -1.79
CA GLY A 40 0.46 3.65 -2.92
C GLY A 40 -0.05 2.31 -3.41
N ILE A 41 0.60 1.79 -4.44
CA ILE A 41 0.35 0.43 -4.91
C ILE A 41 0.87 -0.54 -3.85
N GLU A 42 0.01 -1.43 -3.36
CA GLU A 42 0.43 -2.51 -2.49
C GLU A 42 1.03 -3.66 -3.32
N ARG A 43 2.21 -4.13 -2.92
CA ARG A 43 2.92 -5.22 -3.60
C ARG A 43 3.15 -6.43 -2.70
N HIS A 44 3.02 -6.25 -1.39
CA HIS A 44 3.25 -7.29 -0.39
C HIS A 44 2.08 -7.30 0.57
N LEU A 45 1.10 -8.16 0.26
CA LEU A 45 0.05 -8.44 1.22
C LEU A 45 0.65 -9.28 2.36
N PRO A 46 0.22 -9.05 3.62
CA PRO A 46 0.70 -9.85 4.74
C PRO A 46 0.36 -11.33 4.55
N GLU A 47 1.41 -12.16 4.49
CA GLU A 47 1.32 -13.59 4.23
C GLU A 47 0.48 -14.32 5.28
N GLY A 48 -0.28 -15.32 4.82
CA GLY A 48 -1.07 -16.20 5.69
C GLY A 48 -2.27 -15.56 6.37
N LYS A 49 -2.60 -14.30 6.04
CA LYS A 49 -3.78 -13.62 6.58
C LYS A 49 -5.02 -13.86 5.74
N GLU A 50 -6.15 -13.94 6.43
CA GLU A 50 -7.47 -13.86 5.83
C GLU A 50 -7.88 -12.40 5.68
N PHE A 51 -8.69 -12.13 4.67
CA PHE A 51 -9.22 -10.82 4.36
C PHE A 51 -10.73 -10.88 4.29
N ILE A 52 -11.36 -9.75 4.49
CA ILE A 52 -12.79 -9.55 4.28
C ILE A 52 -12.94 -8.63 3.09
N LYS A 53 -13.69 -9.10 2.10
CA LYS A 53 -14.14 -8.29 0.99
C LYS A 53 -15.38 -7.52 1.42
N LEU A 54 -15.29 -6.21 1.24
CA LEU A 54 -16.36 -5.26 1.47
C LEU A 54 -16.63 -4.52 0.16
N LYS A 55 -17.87 -4.10 -0.02
CA LYS A 55 -18.27 -3.19 -1.09
C LYS A 55 -18.57 -1.83 -0.48
N ILE A 56 -17.93 -0.78 -0.99
CA ILE A 56 -18.28 0.60 -0.65
C ILE A 56 -19.09 1.22 -1.79
N GLU A 57 -20.24 1.77 -1.46
CA GLU A 57 -21.09 2.55 -2.35
C GLU A 57 -21.59 3.77 -1.58
N HIS A 58 -20.83 4.86 -1.64
CA HIS A 58 -21.12 6.08 -0.89
C HIS A 58 -20.91 7.34 -1.74
N VAL A 59 -21.41 8.48 -1.26
CA VAL A 59 -21.24 9.78 -1.91
C VAL A 59 -19.74 10.05 -2.13
N GLY A 60 -19.35 10.11 -3.41
CA GLY A 60 -18.00 10.43 -3.86
C GLY A 60 -17.02 9.27 -3.93
N ILE A 61 -17.38 8.06 -3.48
CA ILE A 61 -16.51 6.87 -3.55
C ILE A 61 -17.30 5.58 -3.76
N SER A 62 -16.86 4.74 -4.68
CA SER A 62 -17.40 3.39 -4.84
C SER A 62 -16.34 2.39 -5.29
N GLY A 63 -16.50 1.12 -4.88
CA GLY A 63 -15.65 0.01 -5.34
C GLY A 63 -15.51 -1.09 -4.31
N ASP A 64 -14.64 -2.05 -4.61
CA ASP A 64 -14.32 -3.16 -3.72
C ASP A 64 -13.15 -2.76 -2.81
N CYS A 65 -13.33 -2.98 -1.50
CA CYS A 65 -12.30 -2.78 -0.50
C CYS A 65 -12.07 -4.04 0.34
N TYR A 66 -10.84 -4.19 0.80
CA TYR A 66 -10.38 -5.39 1.49
C TYR A 66 -9.70 -5.00 2.80
N ILE A 67 -10.05 -5.70 3.87
CA ILE A 67 -9.51 -5.48 5.20
C ILE A 67 -8.97 -6.81 5.72
N ALA A 68 -7.76 -6.83 6.26
CA ALA A 68 -7.24 -8.03 6.91
C ALA A 68 -8.10 -8.35 8.14
N THR A 69 -8.44 -9.62 8.35
CA THR A 69 -9.24 -10.05 9.51
C THR A 69 -8.60 -9.60 10.83
N SER A 70 -7.27 -9.57 10.90
CA SER A 70 -6.53 -9.08 12.06
C SER A 70 -6.86 -7.63 12.46
N GLU A 71 -7.25 -6.78 11.51
CA GLU A 71 -7.67 -5.40 11.83
C GLU A 71 -9.04 -5.38 12.54
N LEU A 72 -9.95 -6.27 12.16
CA LEU A 72 -11.23 -6.43 12.85
C LEU A 72 -11.07 -7.14 14.20
N GLU A 73 -10.25 -8.18 14.29
CA GLU A 73 -9.93 -8.85 15.56
C GLU A 73 -9.34 -7.86 16.57
N ARG A 74 -8.42 -6.99 16.13
CA ARG A 74 -7.88 -5.89 16.95
C ARG A 74 -8.99 -4.95 17.43
N SER A 75 -9.98 -4.67 16.57
CA SER A 75 -11.08 -3.79 16.93
C SER A 75 -12.07 -4.43 17.90
N LEU A 76 -12.38 -5.71 17.72
CA LEU A 76 -13.32 -6.46 18.56
C LEU A 76 -12.67 -6.97 19.87
N GLY A 77 -11.34 -7.06 19.92
CA GLY A 77 -10.60 -7.61 21.06
C GLY A 77 -10.71 -9.14 21.18
N THR A 78 -11.10 -9.83 20.12
CA THR A 78 -11.34 -11.28 20.10
C THR A 78 -11.16 -11.85 18.69
N SER A 79 -10.92 -13.16 18.59
CA SER A 79 -10.73 -13.80 17.29
C SER A 79 -12.04 -13.94 16.53
N LEU A 80 -11.98 -13.69 15.22
CA LEU A 80 -13.14 -13.87 14.33
C LEU A 80 -13.56 -15.34 14.20
N LYS A 81 -12.63 -16.29 14.44
CA LYS A 81 -12.92 -17.73 14.40
C LYS A 81 -13.96 -18.17 15.43
N SER A 82 -14.19 -17.37 16.47
CA SER A 82 -15.20 -17.62 17.50
C SER A 82 -16.61 -17.23 17.07
N PHE A 83 -16.77 -16.59 15.90
CA PHE A 83 -18.05 -16.12 15.40
C PHE A 83 -18.44 -16.82 14.10
N SER A 84 -19.75 -16.95 13.90
CA SER A 84 -20.27 -17.37 12.60
C SER A 84 -20.12 -16.23 11.58
N GLU A 85 -19.94 -16.58 10.32
CA GLU A 85 -19.87 -15.61 9.21
C GLU A 85 -21.08 -14.66 9.20
N LYS A 86 -22.29 -15.18 9.40
CA LYS A 86 -23.52 -14.37 9.50
C LYS A 86 -23.49 -13.34 10.63
N TYR A 87 -22.85 -13.68 11.74
CA TYR A 87 -22.70 -12.75 12.86
C TYR A 87 -21.68 -11.65 12.53
N ILE A 88 -20.59 -11.99 11.83
CA ILE A 88 -19.60 -11.00 11.39
C ILE A 88 -20.21 -10.07 10.33
N GLU A 89 -20.95 -10.62 9.37
CA GLU A 89 -21.73 -9.85 8.41
C GLU A 89 -22.69 -8.89 9.13
N TYR A 90 -23.44 -9.38 10.12
CA TYR A 90 -24.33 -8.56 10.93
C TYR A 90 -23.59 -7.42 11.64
N ILE A 91 -22.45 -7.70 12.29
CA ILE A 91 -21.64 -6.66 12.96
C ILE A 91 -21.19 -5.60 11.97
N ILE A 92 -20.68 -6.01 10.82
CA ILE A 92 -20.17 -5.09 9.80
C ILE A 92 -21.33 -4.22 9.27
N ASN A 93 -22.43 -4.83 8.85
CA ASN A 93 -23.58 -4.11 8.33
C ASN A 93 -24.22 -3.20 9.40
N TYR A 94 -24.23 -3.61 10.66
CA TYR A 94 -24.75 -2.77 11.76
C TYR A 94 -23.86 -1.55 12.05
N ASN A 95 -22.54 -1.72 12.07
CA ASN A 95 -21.61 -0.65 12.43
C ASN A 95 -21.30 0.30 11.27
N ILE A 96 -21.16 -0.24 10.05
CA ILE A 96 -20.71 0.54 8.89
C ILE A 96 -21.64 0.50 7.68
N GLY A 97 -22.73 -0.28 7.74
CA GLY A 97 -23.72 -0.35 6.66
C GLY A 97 -24.41 0.98 6.39
N ASN A 98 -24.63 1.80 7.42
CA ASN A 98 -25.21 3.14 7.27
C ASN A 98 -24.32 4.09 6.46
N TYR A 99 -23.01 3.82 6.39
CA TYR A 99 -22.07 4.58 5.56
C TYR A 99 -21.90 3.96 4.16
N GLY A 100 -22.83 3.10 3.72
CA GLY A 100 -22.77 2.48 2.39
C GLY A 100 -21.69 1.40 2.24
N VAL A 101 -21.20 0.82 3.35
CA VAL A 101 -20.23 -0.29 3.32
C VAL A 101 -20.94 -1.60 3.64
N LYS A 102 -20.84 -2.57 2.73
CA LYS A 102 -21.50 -3.87 2.87
C LYS A 102 -20.47 -4.99 2.92
N PHE A 103 -20.71 -5.97 3.78
CA PHE A 103 -19.96 -7.22 3.75
C PHE A 103 -20.32 -8.01 2.49
N GLU A 104 -19.31 -8.58 1.81
CA GLU A 104 -19.53 -9.52 0.71
C GLU A 104 -19.13 -10.94 1.07
N LYS A 105 -17.85 -11.15 1.43
CA LYS A 105 -17.34 -12.49 1.77
C LYS A 105 -15.99 -12.42 2.49
N PHE A 106 -15.61 -13.53 3.13
CA PHE A 106 -14.22 -13.80 3.44
C PHE A 106 -13.43 -14.15 2.19
N MET A 107 -12.15 -13.79 2.18
CA MET A 107 -11.17 -14.17 1.17
C MET A 107 -9.91 -14.69 1.82
N ASN A 108 -9.40 -15.80 1.32
CA ASN A 108 -8.11 -16.32 1.76
C ASN A 108 -6.95 -15.58 1.08
N TYR A 109 -5.73 -15.83 1.57
CA TYR A 109 -4.52 -15.22 1.03
C TYR A 109 -4.31 -15.53 -0.47
N SER A 110 -4.62 -16.75 -0.91
CA SER A 110 -4.46 -17.17 -2.31
C SER A 110 -5.41 -16.41 -3.25
N GLU A 111 -6.66 -16.21 -2.85
CA GLU A 111 -7.63 -15.37 -3.58
C GLU A 111 -7.15 -13.93 -3.68
N MET A 112 -6.63 -13.38 -2.57
CA MET A 112 -6.08 -12.02 -2.55
C MET A 112 -4.86 -11.86 -3.45
N MET A 113 -3.97 -12.87 -3.53
CA MET A 113 -2.79 -12.84 -4.39
C MET A 113 -3.12 -12.89 -5.88
N GLN A 114 -4.31 -13.37 -6.24
CA GLN A 114 -4.83 -13.36 -7.62
C GLN A 114 -5.50 -12.04 -8.00
N MET A 115 -5.65 -11.12 -7.06
CA MET A 115 -6.31 -9.84 -7.35
C MET A 115 -5.48 -8.93 -8.26
N PRO A 116 -6.13 -8.09 -9.07
CA PRO A 116 -5.49 -7.00 -9.76
C PRO A 116 -4.75 -6.08 -8.79
N VAL A 117 -3.99 -5.14 -9.35
CA VAL A 117 -3.27 -4.10 -8.60
C VAL A 117 -4.17 -3.48 -7.53
N LEU A 118 -3.68 -3.52 -6.29
CA LEU A 118 -4.34 -2.93 -5.12
C LEU A 118 -3.68 -1.61 -4.76
N ILE A 119 -4.48 -0.65 -4.27
CA ILE A 119 -3.99 0.57 -3.62
C ILE A 119 -4.14 0.39 -2.11
N SER A 120 -3.06 0.57 -1.35
CA SER A 120 -3.11 0.66 0.10
C SER A 120 -3.63 2.04 0.53
N ALA A 121 -4.49 2.02 1.54
CA ALA A 121 -5.07 3.21 2.12
C ALA A 121 -5.32 3.00 3.61
N SER A 122 -5.61 4.07 4.33
CA SER A 122 -6.13 3.97 5.69
C SER A 122 -7.33 4.87 5.88
N THR A 123 -8.29 4.39 6.66
CA THR A 123 -9.46 5.16 7.09
C THR A 123 -9.55 5.22 8.60
N ASN A 124 -10.17 6.28 9.11
CA ASN A 124 -10.50 6.40 10.53
C ASN A 124 -12.00 6.19 10.70
N LEU A 125 -12.37 5.28 11.58
CA LEU A 125 -13.76 5.00 11.94
C LEU A 125 -13.84 4.80 13.45
N HIS A 126 -14.72 5.56 14.11
CA HIS A 126 -14.93 5.52 15.57
C HIS A 126 -13.62 5.58 16.38
N ASN A 127 -12.75 6.54 16.05
CA ASN A 127 -11.41 6.72 16.65
C ASN A 127 -10.43 5.55 16.48
N LYS A 128 -10.73 4.61 15.59
CA LYS A 128 -9.81 3.53 15.21
C LYS A 128 -9.37 3.72 13.77
N GLN A 129 -8.07 3.59 13.55
CA GLN A 129 -7.50 3.57 12.21
C GLN A 129 -7.55 2.14 11.67
N TYR A 130 -7.94 1.99 10.41
CA TYR A 130 -7.98 0.71 9.70
C TYR A 130 -7.12 0.80 8.46
N SER A 131 -6.29 -0.22 8.25
CA SER A 131 -5.59 -0.42 6.97
C SER A 131 -6.52 -1.12 5.99
N ILE A 132 -6.73 -0.51 4.84
CA ILE A 132 -7.67 -0.98 3.82
C ILE A 132 -6.99 -1.01 2.46
N TYR A 133 -7.38 -1.95 1.61
CA TYR A 133 -6.88 -2.09 0.25
C TYR A 133 -8.03 -1.90 -0.73
N PHE A 134 -7.80 -1.21 -1.83
CA PHE A 134 -8.80 -1.03 -2.89
C PHE A 134 -8.36 -1.67 -4.19
N CYS A 135 -9.27 -2.34 -4.88
CA CYS A 135 -9.05 -2.78 -6.25
C CYS A 135 -9.05 -1.57 -7.19
N VAL A 136 -7.93 -1.31 -7.90
CA VAL A 136 -7.81 -0.17 -8.83
C VAL A 136 -8.86 -0.21 -9.94
N LYS A 137 -9.21 -1.43 -10.39
CA LYS A 137 -10.15 -1.63 -11.50
C LYS A 137 -11.52 -1.04 -11.15
N ASP A 138 -11.99 -1.33 -9.95
CA ASP A 138 -13.36 -1.09 -9.51
C ASP A 138 -13.50 0.20 -8.69
N LEU A 139 -12.38 0.77 -8.24
CA LEU A 139 -12.37 2.04 -7.51
C LEU A 139 -12.75 3.22 -8.42
N LEU A 140 -13.75 3.96 -7.98
CA LEU A 140 -14.19 5.26 -8.50
C LEU A 140 -14.20 6.27 -7.35
N VAL A 141 -13.60 7.43 -7.59
CA VAL A 141 -13.53 8.52 -6.60
C VAL A 141 -13.79 9.84 -7.29
N ASN A 142 -14.74 10.64 -6.78
CA ASN A 142 -15.04 11.97 -7.30
C ASN A 142 -13.96 12.97 -6.86
N SER A 143 -13.48 13.77 -7.82
CA SER A 143 -12.50 14.86 -7.64
C SER A 143 -12.85 15.85 -6.55
N GLU A 144 -14.14 16.16 -6.39
CA GLU A 144 -14.60 17.20 -5.48
C GLU A 144 -14.30 16.88 -4.01
N PHE A 145 -14.18 15.58 -3.70
CA PHE A 145 -13.86 15.07 -2.37
C PHE A 145 -12.38 14.68 -2.23
N LEU A 146 -11.59 14.77 -3.30
CA LEU A 146 -10.16 14.46 -3.29
C LEU A 146 -9.35 15.73 -3.06
N LYS A 147 -8.68 15.77 -1.90
CA LYS A 147 -7.73 16.82 -1.56
C LYS A 147 -6.31 16.29 -1.70
N SER A 148 -5.45 17.08 -2.32
CA SER A 148 -4.01 16.86 -2.20
C SER A 148 -3.65 16.86 -0.72
N ARG A 149 -2.82 15.90 -0.29
CA ARG A 149 -2.35 15.89 1.09
C ARG A 149 -1.61 17.21 1.32
N VAL A 150 -2.16 18.08 2.18
CA VAL A 150 -1.45 19.27 2.66
C VAL A 150 -0.32 18.71 3.49
N SER A 151 0.80 18.58 2.82
CA SER A 151 1.92 17.87 3.37
C SER A 151 2.73 18.94 4.08
N ASN A 152 2.67 18.95 5.41
CA ASN A 152 3.45 19.82 6.29
C ASN A 152 4.93 19.42 6.26
N TRP A 153 5.45 19.03 5.09
CA TRP A 153 6.89 18.97 4.90
C TRP A 153 7.40 20.40 5.05
N SER A 154 8.51 20.54 5.76
CA SER A 154 9.30 21.76 5.67
C SER A 154 9.48 22.10 4.19
N GLY A 155 9.28 23.37 3.80
CA GLY A 155 9.40 23.81 2.40
C GLY A 155 10.75 23.45 1.73
N SER A 156 11.71 22.98 2.50
CA SER A 156 12.91 22.25 2.06
C SER A 156 12.84 20.77 2.47
N LEU A 157 12.78 19.86 1.50
CA LEU A 157 13.09 18.45 1.68
C LEU A 157 14.55 18.23 1.26
N LYS A 158 15.41 17.78 2.17
CA LYS A 158 16.82 17.50 1.84
C LYS A 158 16.92 16.12 1.20
N LEU A 159 17.03 16.09 -0.12
CA LEU A 159 17.39 14.89 -0.87
C LEU A 159 18.92 14.74 -0.82
N SER A 160 19.42 13.76 -0.08
CA SER A 160 20.83 13.37 -0.13
C SER A 160 20.98 12.17 -1.05
N LEU A 161 21.56 12.41 -2.23
CA LEU A 161 22.00 11.35 -3.14
C LEU A 161 23.48 11.09 -2.86
N ASP A 162 23.81 9.89 -2.40
CA ASP A 162 25.20 9.42 -2.29
C ASP A 162 25.54 8.65 -3.57
N PHE A 163 26.41 9.22 -4.40
CA PHE A 163 26.88 8.60 -5.64
C PHE A 163 28.33 8.16 -5.46
N LYS A 164 28.53 6.84 -5.32
CA LYS A 164 29.88 6.26 -5.26
C LYS A 164 30.40 6.05 -6.68
N VAL A 165 31.34 6.90 -7.09
CA VAL A 165 32.01 6.83 -8.40
C VAL A 165 32.90 5.58 -8.52
N SER A 166 33.49 5.14 -7.40
CA SER A 166 34.39 3.98 -7.34
C SER A 166 34.50 3.45 -5.92
N GLN A 167 34.82 2.17 -5.78
CA GLN A 167 35.14 1.53 -4.50
C GLN A 167 36.45 0.75 -4.65
N VAL A 168 37.36 0.89 -3.68
CA VAL A 168 38.59 0.10 -3.58
C VAL A 168 38.62 -0.57 -2.21
N LEU A 169 39.04 -1.83 -2.20
CA LEU A 169 39.30 -2.60 -0.99
C LEU A 169 40.76 -2.39 -0.60
N LEU A 170 40.97 -1.84 0.58
CA LEU A 170 42.27 -1.72 1.23
C LEU A 170 42.23 -2.50 2.54
N ASN A 171 43.35 -3.07 2.94
CA ASN A 171 43.50 -3.68 4.24
C ASN A 171 43.75 -2.60 5.32
N THR A 172 43.59 -2.97 6.59
CA THR A 172 43.68 -2.02 7.71
C THR A 172 45.05 -1.34 7.82
N GLN A 173 46.12 -2.03 7.40
CA GLN A 173 47.47 -1.46 7.44
C GLN A 173 47.66 -0.44 6.31
N GLU A 174 47.21 -0.74 5.10
CA GLU A 174 47.20 0.18 3.95
C GLU A 174 46.40 1.45 4.27
N ILE A 175 45.28 1.34 4.99
CA ILE A 175 44.48 2.50 5.40
C ILE A 175 45.23 3.40 6.39
N ASN A 176 45.99 2.80 7.32
CA ASN A 176 46.73 3.54 8.35
C ASN A 176 47.99 4.22 7.80
N GLU A 177 48.55 3.69 6.72
CA GLU A 177 49.75 4.21 6.07
C GLU A 177 49.44 5.27 5.00
N LEU A 178 48.17 5.50 4.67
CA LEU A 178 47.75 6.54 3.72
C LEU A 178 48.02 7.95 4.26
N SER A 179 48.73 8.72 3.45
CA SER A 179 49.00 10.14 3.64
C SER A 179 48.32 10.98 2.55
N ASN A 180 48.36 12.31 2.72
CA ASN A 180 47.76 13.25 1.75
C ASN A 180 48.46 13.25 0.38
N ASP A 181 49.68 12.70 0.29
CA ASP A 181 50.50 12.69 -0.93
C ASP A 181 50.38 11.37 -1.71
N ASP A 182 49.62 10.40 -1.19
CA ASP A 182 49.49 9.07 -1.80
C ASP A 182 48.42 9.01 -2.88
N ILE A 183 48.70 8.26 -3.95
CA ILE A 183 47.80 8.04 -5.08
C ILE A 183 47.13 6.68 -4.95
N VAL A 184 45.80 6.67 -4.80
CA VAL A 184 45.00 5.42 -4.82
C VAL A 184 44.56 5.11 -6.25
N LEU A 185 45.08 4.00 -6.80
CA LEU A 185 44.71 3.52 -8.13
C LEU A 185 43.33 2.86 -8.10
N LEU A 186 42.39 3.45 -8.82
CA LEU A 186 41.06 2.88 -9.06
C LEU A 186 41.11 2.00 -10.32
N SER A 187 40.96 0.69 -10.17
CA SER A 187 40.77 -0.18 -11.34
C SER A 187 39.32 -0.08 -11.83
N LYS A 188 39.13 0.21 -13.12
CA LYS A 188 37.81 0.06 -13.75
C LYS A 188 37.50 -1.43 -13.84
N TYR A 189 36.54 -1.91 -13.06
CA TYR A 189 35.89 -3.18 -13.36
C TYR A 189 35.18 -3.04 -14.71
N LYS A 190 35.55 -3.89 -15.68
CA LYS A 190 34.78 -4.11 -16.92
C LYS A 190 33.61 -5.02 -16.62
#